data_AF-A0A9D1TQU0-F1
#
_entry.id   AF-A0A9D1TQU0-F1
#
_cell.length_a   1.000
_cell.length_b   1.000
_cell.length_c   1.000
_cell.angle_alpha   90.00
_cell.angle_beta   90.00
_cell.angle_gamma   90.00
#
_symmetry.space_group_name_H-M   'P 1'
#
loop_
_entity.id
_entity.type
_entity.pdbx_description
1 polymer ?
#
loop_
_entity_poly.entity_id
_entity_poly.type
_entity_poly.pdbx_seq_one_letter_code
_entity_poly.pdbx_strand_id
1 'polypeptide(L)'
;AGITVPVQAGIMPLVKKSHVDKTIGLSGAKLPGKISRMIARFYDDPDSLMAAGIAYATDQIADLLSAGARGVHLYVMNNAYVARTITNNVSSILASVNR
;
A
#
# COMPACT_ATOMS: atom_id res chain seq x y z
N ALA A 1 13.91 -10.46 -20.40
CA ALA A 1 14.35 -9.06 -20.51
C ALA A 1 15.54 -8.86 -19.58
N GLY A 2 16.74 -8.61 -20.10
CA GLY A 2 17.98 -8.47 -19.33
C GLY A 2 18.13 -7.10 -18.65
N ILE A 3 17.10 -6.66 -17.92
CA ILE A 3 17.08 -5.35 -17.26
C ILE A 3 17.83 -5.46 -15.93
N THR A 4 18.93 -4.72 -15.79
CA THR A 4 19.82 -4.74 -14.62
C THR A 4 19.73 -3.48 -13.75
N VAL A 5 18.97 -2.48 -14.19
CA VAL A 5 18.74 -1.26 -13.40
C VAL A 5 17.82 -1.54 -12.21
N PRO A 6 18.01 -0.88 -11.05
CA PRO A 6 17.12 -1.06 -9.91
C PRO A 6 15.69 -0.63 -10.22
N VAL A 7 14.71 -1.48 -9.90
CA VAL A 7 13.27 -1.17 -10.01
C VAL A 7 12.74 -0.88 -8.61
N GLN A 8 12.10 0.28 -8.43
CA GLN A 8 11.48 0.68 -7.16
C GLN A 8 9.99 0.34 -7.15
N ALA A 9 9.54 -0.40 -6.14
CA ALA A 9 8.13 -0.73 -5.99
C ALA A 9 7.34 0.49 -5.47
N GLY A 10 6.30 0.89 -6.20
CA GLY A 10 5.37 1.94 -5.79
C GLY A 10 4.17 1.38 -5.02
N ILE A 11 3.84 1.96 -3.88
CA ILE A 11 2.70 1.57 -3.03
C ILE A 11 1.75 2.74 -2.85
N MET A 12 0.48 2.51 -3.20
CA MET A 12 -0.62 3.47 -3.03
C MET A 12 -1.65 2.94 -2.03
N PRO A 13 -1.79 3.53 -0.83
CA PRO A 13 -2.80 3.13 0.14
C PRO A 13 -4.22 3.53 -0.31
N LEU A 14 -5.17 2.58 -0.23
CA LEU A 14 -6.58 2.81 -0.54
C LEU A 14 -7.33 3.37 0.67
N VAL A 15 -7.11 4.64 0.98
CA VAL A 15 -7.60 5.32 2.20
C VAL A 15 -8.81 6.24 1.99
N LYS A 16 -9.29 6.39 0.75
CA LYS A 16 -10.44 7.23 0.39
C LYS A 16 -11.28 6.54 -0.67
N LYS A 17 -12.61 6.74 -0.65
CA LYS A 17 -13.53 6.18 -1.66
C LYS A 17 -13.12 6.57 -3.09
N SER A 18 -12.76 7.83 -3.31
CA SER A 18 -12.32 8.31 -4.63
C SER A 18 -11.07 7.60 -5.17
N HIS A 19 -10.20 7.06 -4.31
CA HIS A 19 -9.07 6.24 -4.74
C HIS A 19 -9.56 4.84 -5.13
N VAL A 20 -10.46 4.26 -4.33
CA VAL A 20 -11.10 2.97 -4.63
C VAL A 20 -11.81 3.03 -5.98
N ASP A 21 -12.64 4.04 -6.22
CA ASP A 21 -13.39 4.20 -7.47
C ASP A 21 -12.47 4.31 -8.68
N LYS A 22 -11.38 5.07 -8.55
CA LYS A 22 -10.34 5.16 -9.58
C LYS A 22 -9.64 3.83 -9.80
N THR A 23 -9.28 3.12 -8.73
CA THR A 23 -8.63 1.81 -8.84
C THR A 23 -9.56 0.81 -9.51
N ILE A 24 -10.86 0.80 -9.20
CA ILE A 24 -11.85 -0.04 -9.88
C ILE A 24 -11.98 0.36 -11.35
N GLY A 25 -12.13 1.65 -11.65
CA GLY A 25 -12.29 2.15 -13.02
C GLY A 25 -11.07 1.92 -13.92
N LEU A 26 -9.86 1.96 -13.36
CA LEU A 26 -8.60 1.67 -14.08
C LEU A 26 -8.30 0.17 -14.14
N SER A 27 -8.75 -0.59 -13.15
CA SER A 27 -8.57 -2.04 -13.12
C SER A 27 -9.61 -2.71 -14.00
N GLY A 28 -9.36 -2.72 -15.31
CA GLY A 28 -10.10 -3.56 -16.25
C GLY A 28 -9.99 -5.07 -15.95
N ALA A 29 -9.05 -5.45 -15.07
CA ALA A 29 -8.82 -6.81 -14.58
C ALA A 29 -9.10 -6.89 -13.08
N LYS A 30 -9.73 -8.00 -12.66
CA LYS A 30 -10.24 -8.27 -11.31
C LYS A 30 -9.30 -7.82 -10.19
N LEU A 31 -9.87 -7.11 -9.20
CA LEU A 31 -9.15 -6.76 -7.97
C LEU A 31 -8.73 -8.02 -7.19
N PRO A 32 -7.53 -8.02 -6.57
CA PRO A 32 -7.10 -9.08 -5.66
C PRO A 32 -8.11 -9.29 -4.52
N GLY A 33 -8.35 -10.55 -4.13
CA GLY A 33 -9.40 -10.89 -3.16
C GLY A 33 -9.29 -10.18 -1.81
N LYS A 34 -8.06 -9.89 -1.32
CA LYS A 34 -7.84 -9.16 -0.07
C LYS A 34 -8.34 -7.71 -0.16
N ILE A 35 -8.04 -7.02 -1.28
CA ILE A 35 -8.53 -5.66 -1.57
C ILE A 35 -10.06 -5.66 -1.74
N SER A 36 -10.59 -6.60 -2.53
CA SER A 36 -12.04 -6.68 -2.79
C SER A 36 -12.86 -6.87 -1.51
N ARG A 37 -12.42 -7.75 -0.60
CA ARG A 37 -13.07 -7.96 0.70
C ARG A 37 -13.00 -6.73 1.59
N MET A 38 -11.84 -6.07 1.64
CA MET A 38 -11.64 -4.84 2.39
C MET A 38 -12.59 -3.74 1.92
N ILE A 39 -12.64 -3.49 0.61
CA ILE A 39 -13.54 -2.50 0.00
C ILE A 39 -14.99 -2.87 0.32
N ALA A 40 -15.43 -4.09 0.01
CA ALA A 40 -16.81 -4.50 0.21
C ALA A 40 -17.30 -4.33 1.66
N ARG A 41 -16.41 -4.42 2.65
CA ARG A 41 -16.76 -4.27 4.07
C ARG A 41 -16.73 -2.84 4.57
N PHE A 42 -15.75 -2.05 4.15
CA PHE A 42 -15.46 -0.73 4.74
C PHE A 42 -15.70 0.44 3.81
N TYR A 43 -16.14 0.20 2.56
CA TYR A 43 -16.31 1.25 1.55
C TYR A 43 -17.13 2.44 2.06
N ASP A 44 -18.17 2.20 2.86
CA ASP A 44 -19.05 3.25 3.37
C ASP A 44 -18.67 3.87 4.73
N ASP A 45 -17.60 3.37 5.35
CA ASP A 45 -17.06 3.88 6.61
C ASP A 45 -15.65 4.47 6.34
N PRO A 46 -15.52 5.80 6.23
CA PRO A 46 -14.24 6.44 5.91
C PRO A 46 -13.12 6.13 6.90
N ASP A 47 -13.43 6.02 8.20
CA ASP A 47 -12.42 5.79 9.24
C ASP A 47 -11.93 4.35 9.18
N SER A 48 -12.85 3.39 9.05
CA SER A 48 -12.50 1.99 8.86
C SER A 48 -11.79 1.73 7.53
N LEU A 49 -12.20 2.40 6.44
CA LEU A 49 -11.53 2.31 5.14
C LEU A 49 -10.09 2.83 5.22
N MET A 50 -9.87 3.96 5.89
CA MET A 50 -8.54 4.51 6.09
C MET A 50 -7.67 3.55 6.90
N ALA A 51 -8.17 3.03 8.03
CA ALA A 51 -7.43 2.08 8.85
C ALA A 51 -7.08 0.80 8.09
N ALA A 52 -8.05 0.23 7.38
CA ALA A 52 -7.84 -0.98 6.58
C ALA A 52 -6.89 -0.75 5.40
N GLY A 53 -6.99 0.40 4.73
CA GLY A 53 -6.09 0.78 3.64
C GLY A 53 -4.65 0.98 4.10
N ILE A 54 -4.44 1.55 5.29
CA ILE A 54 -3.12 1.66 5.93
C ILE A 54 -2.58 0.27 6.24
N ALA A 55 -3.38 -0.59 6.89
CA ALA A 55 -2.95 -1.94 7.25
C ALA A 55 -2.57 -2.77 6.01
N TYR A 56 -3.38 -2.67 4.95
CA TYR A 56 -3.10 -3.34 3.67
C TYR A 56 -1.80 -2.85 3.04
N ALA A 57 -1.57 -1.53 3.01
CA ALA A 57 -0.32 -0.98 2.48
C ALA A 57 0.91 -1.38 3.32
N THR A 58 0.79 -1.38 4.65
CA THR A 58 1.85 -1.86 5.55
C THR A 58 2.23 -3.31 5.26
N ASP A 59 1.23 -4.18 5.11
CA ASP A 59 1.40 -5.59 4.78
C ASP A 59 2.10 -5.79 3.42
N GLN A 60 1.67 -5.07 2.38
CA GLN A 60 2.34 -5.11 1.08
C GLN A 60 3.80 -4.66 1.13
N ILE A 61 4.10 -3.63 1.93
CA ILE A 61 5.48 -3.15 2.09
C ILE A 61 6.32 -4.20 2.82
N ALA A 62 5.80 -4.81 3.89
CA ALA A 62 6.50 -5.87 4.62
C ALA A 62 6.82 -7.06 3.72
N ASP A 63 5.87 -7.47 2.86
CA ASP A 63 6.08 -8.53 1.87
C ASP A 63 7.18 -8.17 0.88
N LEU A 64 7.17 -6.95 0.34
CA LEU A 64 8.21 -6.49 -0.60
C LEU A 64 9.60 -6.44 0.03
N LEU A 65 9.70 -5.91 1.25
CA LEU A 65 10.97 -5.86 1.97
C LEU A 65 11.50 -7.27 2.24
N SER A 66 10.61 -8.20 2.62
CA SER A 66 10.95 -9.61 2.85
C SER A 66 11.37 -10.33 1.57
N ALA A 67 10.85 -9.91 0.41
CA ALA A 67 11.24 -10.40 -0.91
C ALA A 67 12.57 -9.79 -1.43
N GLY A 68 13.26 -8.98 -0.63
CA GLY A 68 14.56 -8.40 -0.98
C GLY A 68 14.51 -6.99 -1.56
N ALA A 69 13.35 -6.32 -1.55
CA ALA A 69 13.31 -4.90 -1.85
C ALA A 69 14.02 -4.11 -0.74
N ARG A 70 14.89 -3.17 -1.13
CA ARG A 70 15.60 -2.29 -0.18
C ARG A 70 14.72 -1.15 0.37
N GLY A 71 13.58 -0.91 -0.28
CA GLY A 71 12.66 0.16 0.05
C GLY A 71 11.51 0.25 -0.96
N VAL A 72 10.59 1.18 -0.72
CA VAL A 72 9.40 1.40 -1.54
C VAL A 72 9.21 2.90 -1.81
N HIS A 73 8.52 3.24 -2.89
CA HIS A 73 7.97 4.57 -3.12
C HIS A 73 6.55 4.63 -2.57
N LEU A 74 6.30 5.40 -1.51
CA LEU A 74 4.97 5.53 -0.91
C LEU A 74 4.22 6.75 -1.46
N TYR A 75 3.08 6.53 -2.12
CA TYR A 75 2.16 7.60 -2.50
C TYR A 75 1.30 8.00 -1.30
N VAL A 76 1.68 9.09 -0.63
CA VAL A 76 1.04 9.55 0.62
C VAL A 76 -0.31 10.24 0.41
N MET A 77 -0.70 10.50 -0.83
CA MET A 77 -1.98 11.11 -1.21
C MET A 77 -2.25 12.46 -0.51
N ASN A 78 -1.21 13.29 -0.37
CA ASN A 78 -1.22 14.56 0.36
C ASN A 78 -1.75 14.43 1.80
N ASN A 79 -1.48 13.30 2.46
CA ASN A 79 -1.91 13.02 3.82
C ASN A 79 -0.70 12.60 4.69
N ALA A 80 -0.24 13.53 5.53
CA ALA A 80 0.89 13.33 6.42
C ALA A 80 0.63 12.25 7.49
N TYR A 81 -0.62 12.08 7.93
CA TYR A 81 -0.98 11.02 8.88
C TYR A 81 -0.73 9.64 8.28
N VAL A 82 -1.19 9.41 7.04
CA VAL A 82 -0.97 8.14 6.32
C VAL A 82 0.53 7.88 6.13
N ALA A 83 1.28 8.91 5.72
CA ALA A 83 2.73 8.81 5.54
C ALA A 83 3.43 8.36 6.83
N ARG A 84 3.16 9.05 7.94
CA ARG A 84 3.80 8.80 9.23
C ARG A 84 3.42 7.42 9.77
N THR A 85 2.15 7.07 9.73
CA THR A 85 1.66 5.79 10.26
C THR A 85 2.27 4.61 9.51
N ILE A 86 2.24 4.62 8.18
CA ILE A 86 2.82 3.52 7.39
C ILE A 86 4.33 3.42 7.62
N THR A 87 5.04 4.54 7.61
CA THR A 87 6.50 4.56 7.83
C THR A 87 6.86 4.01 9.21
N ASN A 88 6.12 4.42 10.25
CA ASN A 88 6.33 3.92 11.61
C ASN A 88 6.11 2.40 11.68
N ASN A 89 5.03 1.90 11.08
CA ASN A 89 4.68 0.47 11.10
C ASN A 89 5.79 -0.43 10.52
N VAL A 90 6.54 0.04 9.52
CA VAL A 90 7.56 -0.76 8.83
C VAL A 90 8.99 -0.37 9.19
N SER A 91 9.18 0.62 10.08
CA SER A 91 10.50 1.20 10.39
C SER A 91 11.53 0.18 10.88
N SER A 92 11.12 -0.74 11.75
CA SER A 92 11.98 -1.80 12.27
C SER A 92 12.37 -2.82 11.20
N ILE A 93 11.42 -3.18 10.32
CA ILE A 93 11.63 -4.09 9.19
C ILE A 93 12.61 -3.46 8.21
N LEU A 94 12.37 -2.19 7.84
CA LEU A 94 13.22 -1.43 6.92
C LEU A 94 14.66 -1.30 7.45
N ALA A 95 14.82 -1.05 8.74
CA ALA A 95 16.13 -1.00 9.39
C ALA A 95 16.83 -2.37 9.40
N SER A 96 16.08 -3.47 9.48
CA SER A 96 16.64 -4.83 9.45
C SER A 96 17.15 -5.23 8.07
N VAL A 97 16.43 -4.87 7.01
CA VAL A 97 16.80 -5.28 5.63
C VAL A 97 17.94 -4.44 5.03
N ASN A 98 18.26 -3.30 5.64
CA ASN A 98 19.32 -2.36 5.19
C ASN A 98 20.50 -2.29 6.17
N ARG A 99 20.73 -3.33 6.99
CA ARG A 99 21.92 -3.43 7.83
C ARG A 99 23.17 -3.76 7.03
#